data_AF-A0A8J8G762-F1
#
_entry.id   AF-A0A8J8G762-F1
#
_cell.length_a   1.000
_cell.length_b   1.000
_cell.length_c   1.000
_cell.angle_alpha   90.00
_cell.angle_beta   90.00
_cell.angle_gamma   90.00
#
_symmetry.space_group_name_H-M   'P 1'
#
loop_
_entity.id
_entity.type
_entity.pdbx_description
1 polymer ?
#
loop_
_entity_poly.entity_id
_entity_poly.type
_entity_poly.pdbx_seq_one_letter_code
_entity_poly.pdbx_strand_id
1 'polypeptide(L)' 'MIPQSLKEILSNGSNVGLYQTIAMLLFMLIFIALVWYVFSRSKNHYKEEANAPLAEDHPDDQFKFKK' A
#
# COMPACT_ATOMS: atom_id res chain seq x y z
N MET A 1 24.88 9.53 23.72
CA MET A 1 24.55 10.97 23.80
C MET A 1 24.08 11.37 22.42
N ILE A 2 22.89 11.95 22.29
CA ILE A 2 22.46 12.49 21.00
C ILE A 2 23.41 13.65 20.67
N PRO A 3 24.03 13.69 19.46
CA PRO A 3 24.94 14.76 19.07
C PRO A 3 24.30 16.12 19.34
N GLN A 4 25.06 17.03 19.99
CA GLN A 4 24.57 18.36 20.36
C GLN A 4 24.09 19.16 19.13
N SER A 5 24.73 18.95 17.99
CA SER A 5 24.31 19.50 16.69
C SER A 5 22.90 19.09 16.28
N LEU A 6 22.50 17.84 16.51
CA LEU A 6 21.13 17.37 16.23
C LEU A 6 20.13 17.99 17.19
N LYS A 7 20.50 18.14 18.47
CA LYS A 7 19.66 18.77 19.47
C LYS A 7 19.39 20.24 19.12
N GLU A 8 20.43 20.97 18.68
CA GLU A 8 20.30 22.36 18.25
C GLU A 8 19.45 22.51 16.99
N ILE A 9 19.59 21.64 15.99
CA ILE A 9 18.76 21.68 14.78
C ILE A 9 17.28 21.45 15.13
N LEU A 10 17.00 20.54 16.08
CA LEU A 10 15.65 20.21 16.49
C LEU A 10 15.04 21.30 17.40
N SER A 11 15.85 22.02 18.17
CA SER A 11 15.38 23.01 19.15
C SER A 11 15.45 24.47 18.69
N ASN A 12 16.30 24.84 17.72
CA ASN A 12 16.64 26.23 17.43
C ASN A 12 16.06 26.79 16.13
N GLY A 13 15.20 26.05 15.41
CA GLY A 13 14.43 26.67 14.33
C GLY A 13 13.32 27.54 14.91
N SER A 14 13.38 28.86 14.73
CA SER A 14 12.37 29.82 15.22
C SER A 14 10.93 29.45 14.82
N ASN A 15 10.75 28.57 13.82
CA ASN A 15 9.47 28.09 13.32
C ASN A 15 9.32 26.55 13.39
N VAL A 16 10.12 25.81 14.19
CA VAL A 16 10.05 24.33 14.27
C VAL A 16 8.62 23.84 14.55
N GLY A 17 7.90 24.48 15.47
CA GLY A 17 6.52 24.10 15.78
C GLY A 17 5.55 24.28 14.61
N LEU A 18 5.75 25.32 13.79
CA LEU A 18 4.95 25.57 12.59
C LEU A 18 5.26 24.54 11.50
N TYR A 19 6.55 24.25 11.25
CA TYR A 19 6.94 23.21 10.29
C TYR A 19 6.46 21.82 10.72
N GLN A 20 6.52 21.49 12.01
CA GLN A 20 5.98 20.24 12.55
C GLN A 20 4.47 20.11 12.30
N THR A 21 3.72 21.20 12.52
CA THR A 21 2.27 21.20 12.29
C THR A 21 1.92 21.02 10.81
N ILE A 22 2.66 21.69 9.92
CA ILE A 22 2.52 21.52 8.47
C ILE A 22 2.87 20.09 8.04
N ALA A 23 3.94 19.51 8.59
CA ALA A 23 4.33 18.13 8.29
C ALA A 23 3.24 17.13 8.72
N MET A 24 2.62 17.33 9.89
CA MET A 24 1.50 16.51 10.36
C MET A 24 0.29 16.61 9.43
N LEU A 25 -0.08 17.82 9.02
CA LEU A 25 -1.17 18.07 8.07
C LEU A 25 -0.88 17.41 6.70
N LEU A 26 0.33 17.60 6.17
CA LEU A 26 0.73 17.04 4.89
C LEU A 26 0.74 15.51 4.92
N PHE A 27 1.28 14.91 5.99
CA PHE A 27 1.25 13.47 6.20
C PHE A 27 -0.19 12.93 6.23
N MET A 28 -1.08 13.60 6.94
CA MET A 28 -2.49 13.21 7.03
C MET A 28 -3.19 13.30 5.66
N LEU A 29 -2.93 14.35 4.88
CA LEU A 29 -3.50 14.50 3.53
C LEU A 29 -3.01 13.39 2.59
N ILE A 30 -1.71 13.10 2.59
CA ILE A 30 -1.11 12.03 1.78
C ILE A 30 -1.69 10.67 2.19
N PHE A 31 -1.85 10.44 3.50
CA PHE A 31 -2.42 9.21 4.01
C PHE A 31 -3.86 9.01 3.53
N ILE A 32 -4.71 10.02 3.64
CA ILE A 32 -6.09 9.97 3.14
C ILE A 32 -6.12 9.73 1.63
N ALA A 33 -5.26 10.41 0.88
CA ALA A 33 -5.15 10.23 -0.57
C ALA A 33 -4.73 8.80 -0.94
N LEU A 34 -3.77 8.21 -0.22
CA LEU A 34 -3.33 6.82 -0.41
C LEU A 34 -4.44 5.83 -0.09
N VAL A 35 -5.12 6.01 1.05
CA VAL A 35 -6.28 5.19 1.42
C VAL A 35 -7.32 5.25 0.31
N TRP A 36 -7.70 6.45 -0.12
CA TRP A 36 -8.67 6.61 -1.20
C TRP A 36 -8.20 5.97 -2.52
N TYR A 37 -6.93 6.13 -2.88
CA TYR A 37 -6.34 5.49 -4.06
C TYR A 37 -6.45 3.96 -3.99
N VAL A 38 -6.10 3.36 -2.85
CA VAL A 38 -6.17 1.91 -2.65
C VAL A 38 -7.61 1.40 -2.72
N PHE A 39 -8.56 2.10 -2.09
CA PHE A 39 -9.98 1.73 -2.15
C PHE A 39 -10.61 1.96 -3.53
N SER A 40 -10.18 2.99 -4.27
CA SER A 40 -10.62 3.24 -5.65
C SER A 40 -10.13 2.18 -6.63
N ARG A 41 -9.08 1.42 -6.26
CA ARG A 41 -8.58 0.32 -7.08
C ARG A 41 -9.64 -0.78 -7.09
N SER A 42 -10.35 -0.86 -8.20
CA SER A 42 -11.45 -1.79 -8.40
C SER A 42 -10.99 -3.25 -8.28
N LYS A 43 -11.75 -4.05 -7.52
CA LYS A 43 -11.62 -5.52 -7.38
C LYS A 43 -11.99 -6.28 -8.67
N ASN A 44 -11.87 -5.66 -9.85
CA ASN A 44 -12.35 -6.21 -11.12
C ASN A 44 -11.51 -7.39 -11.67
N HIS A 45 -10.34 -7.69 -11.11
CA HIS A 45 -9.55 -8.85 -11.56
C HIS A 45 -10.24 -10.20 -11.27
N TYR A 46 -11.13 -10.26 -10.30
CA TYR A 46 -11.80 -11.52 -9.96
C TYR A 46 -13.00 -11.86 -10.85
N LYS A 47 -13.43 -10.97 -11.75
CA LYS A 47 -14.58 -11.26 -12.63
C LYS A 47 -14.22 -12.21 -13.77
N GLU A 48 -12.98 -12.14 -14.24
CA GLU A 48 -12.47 -13.07 -15.25
C GLU A 48 -12.09 -14.41 -14.61
N GLU A 49 -11.50 -14.41 -13.41
CA GLU A 49 -11.14 -15.65 -12.71
C GLU A 49 -12.34 -16.37 -12.09
N ALA A 50 -13.39 -15.65 -11.64
CA ALA A 50 -14.61 -16.27 -11.14
C ALA A 50 -15.50 -16.84 -12.26
N ASN A 51 -15.35 -16.34 -13.48
CA ASN A 51 -15.96 -16.91 -14.69
C ASN A 51 -15.00 -17.79 -15.47
N ALA A 52 -13.78 -18.03 -14.96
CA ALA A 52 -12.93 -19.04 -15.53
C ALA A 52 -13.73 -20.35 -15.43
N PRO A 53 -13.85 -21.10 -16.54
CA PRO A 53 -14.49 -22.41 -16.47
C PRO A 53 -13.80 -23.17 -15.35
N LEU A 54 -14.60 -23.68 -14.39
CA LEU A 54 -14.12 -24.67 -13.43
C LEU A 54 -13.34 -25.69 -14.26
N ALA A 55 -12.09 -25.97 -13.90
CA ALA A 55 -11.36 -27.06 -14.52
C ALA A 55 -12.24 -28.29 -14.33
N GLU A 56 -13.00 -28.64 -15.37
CA GLU A 56 -13.75 -29.87 -15.37
C GLU A 56 -12.69 -30.94 -15.27
N ASP A 57 -12.80 -31.82 -14.27
CA ASP A 57 -12.00 -33.04 -14.22
C ASP A 57 -12.39 -33.86 -15.46
N HIS A 58 -11.82 -33.50 -16.61
CA HIS A 58 -12.00 -34.23 -17.85
C HIS A 58 -11.30 -35.58 -17.64
N PRO A 59 -12.01 -36.70 -17.82
CA PRO A 59 -11.43 -38.03 -17.63
C PRO A 59 -10.24 -38.32 -18.57
N ASP A 60 -10.00 -37.45 -19.54
CA ASP A 60 -8.88 -37.50 -20.48
C ASP A 60 -7.53 -37.05 -19.87
N ASP A 61 -7.53 -36.27 -18.78
CA ASP A 61 -6.29 -35.81 -18.13
C ASP A 61 -5.65 -36.89 -17.22
N GLN A 62 -6.41 -37.89 -16.80
CA GLN A 62 -5.87 -39.05 -16.06
C GLN A 62 -5.07 -40.00 -16.96
N PHE A 63 -5.21 -39.90 -18.29
CA PHE A 63 -4.55 -40.81 -19.24
C PHE A 63 -3.13 -40.39 -19.63
N LYS A 64 -2.68 -39.19 -19.27
CA LYS A 64 -1.32 -38.70 -19.61
C LYS A 64 -0.24 -38.97 -18.57
N PHE A 65 -0.60 -39.41 -17.37
CA PHE A 65 0.37 -39.72 -16.31
C PHE A 65 0.80 -41.20 -16.25
N LYS A 66 0.36 -42.02 -17.21
CA LYS A 66 0.74 -43.43 -17.31
C LYS A 66 1.46 -43.72 -18.63
N LYS A 67 2.67 -43.19 -18.79
CA LYS A 67 3.65 -43.70 -19.75
C LYS A 67 5.06 -43.62 -19.17
#